data_AF-A0A5S4T0K8-F1
#
_entry.id   AF-A0A5S4T0K8-F1
#
_cell.length_a   1.000
_cell.length_b   1.000
_cell.length_c   1.000
_cell.angle_alpha   90.00
_cell.angle_beta   90.00
_cell.angle_gamma   90.00
#
_symmetry.space_group_name_H-M   'P 1'
#
loop_
_entity.id
_entity.type
_entity.pdbx_description
1 polymer ?
#
loop_
_entity_poly.entity_id
_entity_poly.type
_entity_poly.pdbx_seq_one_letter_code
_entity_poly.pdbx_strand_id
1 'polypeptide(L)'
;MSSPAPSSLPQAERPRPRHLSELFWSLTFLALQGFGGVLAVVQRELVEKRQWLSNEEFMEDWAVAQIMPGPNVVNLSIMLGERYFGWRGAIVGLCGMLTFPMLVVISLTLIYTQFAANPAVAGALRGMGAVAAGLVAGMGLKLAGTLRKHPLGKWYCAGLAIAAFVLVAVLRLPLFWALLLVGATGCVLTYRRLA
;
A
#
# COMPACT_ATOMS: atom_id res chain seq x y z
N MET A 1 -15.86 39.19 -33.52
CA MET A 1 -15.58 39.38 -32.09
C MET A 1 -15.29 38.00 -31.50
N SER A 2 -14.04 37.54 -31.59
CA SER A 2 -13.58 36.28 -31.03
C SER A 2 -13.31 36.47 -29.54
N SER A 3 -14.06 35.74 -28.71
CA SER A 3 -13.84 35.68 -27.27
C SER A 3 -12.43 35.12 -27.00
N PRO A 4 -11.56 35.78 -26.20
CA PRO A 4 -10.29 35.19 -25.83
C PRO A 4 -10.54 33.97 -24.94
N ALA A 5 -9.89 32.85 -25.26
CA ALA A 5 -9.90 31.64 -24.45
C ALA A 5 -9.41 31.94 -23.03
N PRO A 6 -9.98 31.32 -21.98
CA PRO A 6 -9.55 31.54 -20.61
C PRO A 6 -8.07 31.15 -20.49
N SER A 7 -7.26 32.14 -20.12
CA SER A 7 -5.84 31.99 -19.79
C SER A 7 -5.68 30.91 -18.72
N SER A 8 -5.15 29.75 -19.10
CA SER A 8 -4.67 28.75 -18.16
C SER A 8 -3.63 29.41 -17.26
N LEU A 9 -3.96 29.59 -15.99
CA LEU A 9 -3.03 30.05 -14.97
C LEU A 9 -1.73 29.22 -15.08
N PRO A 10 -0.54 29.82 -14.97
CA PRO A 10 0.70 29.06 -14.98
C PRO A 10 0.66 28.06 -13.83
N GLN A 11 0.57 26.76 -14.17
CA GLN A 11 0.76 25.70 -13.20
C GLN A 11 2.16 25.90 -12.64
N ALA A 12 2.25 26.23 -11.34
CA ALA A 12 3.54 26.36 -10.67
C ALA A 12 4.35 25.09 -10.96
N GLU A 13 5.53 25.27 -11.55
CA GLU A 13 6.36 24.16 -12.04
C GLU A 13 6.76 23.28 -10.85
N ARG A 14 6.09 22.12 -10.72
CA ARG A 14 6.29 21.22 -9.59
C ARG A 14 7.70 20.63 -9.63
N PRO A 15 8.33 20.39 -8.47
CA PRO A 15 9.61 19.69 -8.43
C PRO A 15 9.46 18.31 -9.07
N ARG A 16 10.37 18.02 -10.00
CA ARG A 16 10.47 16.75 -10.73
C ARG A 16 11.76 16.05 -10.33
N PRO A 17 11.82 14.71 -10.34
CA PRO A 17 13.08 14.00 -10.09
C PRO A 17 14.13 14.50 -11.09
N ARG A 18 15.30 14.93 -10.59
CA ARG A 18 16.33 15.54 -11.43
C ARG A 18 17.07 14.49 -12.26
N HIS A 19 17.23 13.29 -11.70
CA HIS A 19 17.95 12.18 -12.31
C HIS A 19 17.29 10.82 -12.00
N LEU A 20 17.56 9.82 -12.84
CA LEU A 20 17.11 8.44 -12.65
C LEU A 20 17.54 7.85 -11.28
N SER A 21 18.69 8.25 -10.76
CA SER A 21 19.19 7.81 -9.45
C SER A 21 18.32 8.31 -8.30
N GLU A 22 17.79 9.53 -8.39
CA GLU A 22 16.89 10.10 -7.37
C GLU A 22 15.56 9.34 -7.33
N LEU A 23 15.03 9.01 -8.50
CA LEU A 23 13.84 8.16 -8.64
C LEU A 23 14.10 6.77 -8.03
N PHE A 24 15.21 6.13 -8.40
CA PHE A 24 15.60 4.81 -7.89
C PHE A 24 15.66 4.77 -6.37
N TRP A 25 16.40 5.70 -5.76
CA TRP A 25 16.58 5.73 -4.31
C TRP A 25 15.29 6.06 -3.58
N SER A 26 14.48 6.99 -4.11
CA SER A 26 13.20 7.36 -3.48
C SER A 26 12.23 6.17 -3.46
N LEU A 27 12.13 5.44 -4.58
CA LEU A 27 11.30 4.23 -4.67
C LEU A 27 11.87 3.08 -3.82
N THR A 28 13.19 2.97 -3.71
CA THR A 28 13.85 2.00 -2.82
C THR A 28 13.46 2.24 -1.35
N PHE A 29 13.56 3.49 -0.88
CA PHE A 29 13.16 3.85 0.48
C PHE A 29 11.66 3.63 0.70
N LEU A 30 10.85 3.92 -0.30
CA LEU A 30 9.42 3.68 -0.26
C LEU A 30 9.09 2.18 -0.11
N ALA A 31 9.79 1.31 -0.86
CA ALA A 31 9.60 -0.14 -0.78
C ALA A 31 9.95 -0.70 0.62
N LEU A 32 10.93 -0.13 1.29
CA LEU A 32 11.32 -0.52 2.67
C LEU A 32 10.34 -0.07 3.75
N GLN A 33 9.49 0.93 3.47
CA GLN A 33 8.56 1.52 4.44
C GLN A 33 7.12 0.98 4.30
N GLY A 34 6.88 0.00 3.42
CA GLY A 34 5.56 -0.54 3.09
C GLY A 34 4.86 -1.38 4.16
N PHE A 35 5.07 -1.13 5.45
CA PHE A 35 4.43 -1.89 6.53
C PHE A 35 3.17 -1.18 7.04
N GLY A 36 2.02 -1.88 6.98
CA GLY A 36 0.82 -1.48 7.73
C GLY A 36 0.14 -0.18 7.29
N GLY A 37 0.24 0.23 6.03
CA GLY A 37 -0.44 1.44 5.54
C GLY A 37 0.17 2.05 4.28
N VAL A 38 0.50 1.21 3.31
CA VAL A 38 1.38 1.59 2.20
C VAL A 38 0.85 2.78 1.41
N LEU A 39 -0.46 2.85 1.16
CA LEU A 39 -1.09 4.00 0.50
C LEU A 39 -0.72 5.34 1.17
N ALA A 40 -0.87 5.45 2.48
CA ALA A 40 -0.56 6.68 3.20
C ALA A 40 0.94 7.01 3.18
N VAL A 41 1.80 5.98 3.20
CA VAL A 41 3.26 6.16 3.10
C VAL A 41 3.65 6.66 1.71
N VAL A 42 3.10 6.05 0.66
CA VAL A 42 3.32 6.44 -0.74
C VAL A 42 2.81 7.84 -1.00
N GLN A 43 1.58 8.16 -0.58
CA GLN A 43 1.01 9.50 -0.72
C GLN A 43 1.88 10.54 -0.01
N ARG A 44 2.26 10.28 1.24
CA ARG A 44 3.12 11.21 2.00
C ARG A 44 4.49 11.41 1.33
N GLU A 45 5.09 10.36 0.79
CA GLU A 45 6.39 10.48 0.14
C GLU A 45 6.28 11.23 -1.20
N LEU A 46 5.35 10.84 -2.08
CA LEU A 46 5.24 11.39 -3.44
C LEU A 46 4.55 12.76 -3.49
N VAL A 47 3.54 12.99 -2.65
CA VAL A 47 2.73 14.23 -2.65
C VAL A 47 3.22 15.23 -1.61
N GLU A 48 3.43 14.83 -0.35
CA GLU A 48 3.75 15.79 0.72
C GLU A 48 5.23 16.13 0.78
N LYS A 49 6.12 15.13 0.77
CA LYS A 49 7.57 15.35 0.94
C LYS A 49 8.26 15.73 -0.36
N ARG A 50 8.04 14.96 -1.42
CA ARG A 50 8.70 15.16 -2.71
C ARG A 50 7.95 16.16 -3.61
N GLN A 51 6.63 16.28 -3.40
CA GLN A 51 5.74 17.13 -4.20
C GLN A 51 5.82 16.87 -5.70
N TRP A 52 6.11 15.61 -6.08
CA TRP A 52 6.19 15.18 -7.48
C TRP A 52 4.81 15.10 -8.12
N LEU A 53 3.81 14.70 -7.35
CA LEU A 53 2.41 14.59 -7.77
C LEU A 53 1.52 15.50 -6.91
N SER A 54 0.43 16.03 -7.47
CA SER A 54 -0.68 16.50 -6.62
C SER A 54 -1.51 15.35 -6.09
N ASN A 55 -2.39 15.66 -5.13
CA ASN A 55 -3.37 14.69 -4.64
C ASN A 55 -4.27 14.17 -5.76
N GLU A 56 -4.68 15.01 -6.73
CA GLU A 56 -5.52 14.55 -7.84
C GLU A 56 -4.76 13.56 -8.73
N GLU A 57 -3.56 13.92 -9.18
CA GLU A 57 -2.72 13.06 -10.03
C GLU A 57 -2.37 11.74 -9.34
N PHE A 58 -2.03 11.81 -8.04
CA PHE A 58 -1.76 10.62 -7.25
C PHE A 58 -2.97 9.68 -7.19
N MET A 59 -4.18 10.22 -7.01
CA MET A 59 -5.40 9.42 -6.95
C MET A 59 -5.76 8.80 -8.30
N GLU A 60 -5.54 9.52 -9.40
CA GLU A 60 -5.71 9.01 -10.76
C GLU A 60 -4.73 7.86 -11.05
N ASP A 61 -3.43 8.08 -10.82
CA ASP A 61 -2.40 7.06 -11.04
C ASP A 61 -2.62 5.85 -10.11
N TRP A 62 -3.04 6.08 -8.86
CA TRP A 62 -3.36 5.02 -7.91
C TRP A 62 -4.59 4.20 -8.30
N ALA A 63 -5.59 4.84 -8.91
CA ALA A 63 -6.78 4.15 -9.42
C ALA A 63 -6.41 3.24 -10.60
N VAL A 64 -5.58 3.71 -11.53
CA VAL A 64 -5.08 2.91 -12.64
C VAL A 64 -4.22 1.74 -12.13
N ALA A 65 -3.35 1.99 -11.16
CA ALA A 65 -2.50 0.97 -10.55
C ALA A 65 -3.28 -0.18 -9.89
N GLN A 66 -4.50 0.08 -9.41
CA GLN A 66 -5.42 -0.94 -8.85
C GLN A 66 -6.12 -1.79 -9.90
N ILE A 67 -6.30 -1.27 -11.12
CA ILE A 67 -6.92 -2.00 -12.23
C ILE A 67 -5.89 -2.92 -12.88
N MET A 68 -4.62 -2.50 -12.90
CA MET A 68 -3.53 -3.31 -13.42
C MET A 68 -3.30 -4.57 -12.56
N PRO A 69 -3.02 -5.73 -13.17
CA PRO A 69 -2.66 -6.92 -12.42
C PRO A 69 -1.33 -6.70 -11.69
N GLY A 70 -1.22 -7.23 -10.47
CA GLY A 70 0.01 -7.22 -9.68
C GLY A 70 -0.02 -6.24 -8.50
N PRO A 71 1.15 -5.95 -7.90
CA PRO A 71 1.23 -5.09 -6.72
C PRO A 71 1.05 -3.61 -7.09
N ASN A 72 0.01 -2.97 -6.55
CA ASN A 72 -0.35 -1.58 -6.87
C ASN A 72 0.82 -0.59 -6.78
N VAL A 73 1.68 -0.70 -5.75
CA VAL A 73 2.80 0.23 -5.55
C VAL A 73 3.89 0.06 -6.60
N VAL A 74 4.08 -1.18 -7.08
CA VAL A 74 5.02 -1.47 -8.17
C VAL A 74 4.48 -0.89 -9.48
N ASN A 75 3.19 -1.09 -9.77
CA ASN A 75 2.53 -0.52 -10.95
C ASN A 75 2.64 1.01 -10.95
N LEU A 76 2.35 1.64 -9.81
CA LEU A 76 2.51 3.09 -9.63
C LEU A 76 3.96 3.53 -9.88
N SER A 77 4.96 2.79 -9.38
CA SER A 77 6.37 3.14 -9.58
C SER A 77 6.82 3.10 -11.04
N ILE A 78 6.25 2.16 -11.82
CA ILE A 78 6.51 2.03 -13.26
C ILE A 78 5.90 3.21 -13.99
N MET A 79 4.62 3.51 -13.71
CA MET A 79 3.90 4.65 -14.32
C MET A 79 4.60 5.98 -13.99
N LEU A 80 5.00 6.17 -12.74
CA LEU A 80 5.72 7.35 -12.29
C LEU A 80 7.08 7.49 -13.01
N GLY A 81 7.81 6.38 -13.15
CA GLY A 81 9.07 6.36 -13.87
C GLY A 81 8.90 6.66 -15.36
N GLU A 82 7.89 6.06 -15.99
CA GLU A 82 7.53 6.31 -17.38
C GLU A 82 7.20 7.78 -17.62
N ARG A 83 6.42 8.39 -16.72
CA ARG A 83 6.00 9.79 -16.80
C ARG A 83 7.17 10.78 -16.82
N TYR A 84 8.22 10.54 -16.04
CA TYR A 84 9.35 11.50 -15.94
C TYR A 84 10.53 11.20 -16.87
N PHE A 85 10.80 9.93 -17.19
CA PHE A 85 11.98 9.55 -17.98
C PHE A 85 11.68 8.51 -19.09
N GLY A 86 10.41 8.32 -19.44
CA GLY A 86 9.97 7.33 -20.43
C GLY A 86 10.31 5.90 -20.00
N TRP A 87 10.51 5.01 -20.99
CA TRP A 87 10.77 3.59 -20.75
C TRP A 87 11.95 3.32 -19.81
N ARG A 88 12.98 4.18 -19.80
CA ARG A 88 14.13 4.06 -18.90
C ARG A 88 13.74 4.29 -17.45
N GLY A 89 12.88 5.28 -17.20
CA GLY A 89 12.34 5.53 -15.88
C GLY A 89 11.44 4.42 -15.39
N ALA A 90 10.63 3.81 -16.27
CA ALA A 90 9.80 2.66 -15.94
C ALA A 90 10.65 1.47 -15.40
N ILE A 91 11.73 1.12 -16.10
CA ILE A 91 12.67 0.07 -15.66
C ILE A 91 13.34 0.46 -14.34
N VAL A 92 13.82 1.69 -14.23
CA VAL A 92 14.49 2.17 -13.02
C VAL A 92 13.53 2.19 -11.83
N GLY A 93 12.26 2.52 -12.05
CA GLY A 93 11.24 2.51 -11.02
C GLY A 93 10.96 1.10 -10.51
N LEU A 94 10.81 0.14 -11.43
CA LEU A 94 10.69 -1.28 -11.09
C LEU A 94 11.92 -1.79 -10.33
N CYS A 95 13.12 -1.50 -10.83
CA CYS A 95 14.36 -1.87 -10.16
C CYS A 95 14.47 -1.25 -8.77
N GLY A 96 14.11 0.02 -8.59
CA GLY A 96 14.14 0.69 -7.29
C GLY A 96 13.20 0.01 -6.30
N MET A 97 12.00 -0.38 -6.74
CA MET A 97 11.04 -1.06 -5.90
C MET A 97 11.45 -2.48 -5.48
N LEU A 98 12.15 -3.23 -6.34
CA LEU A 98 12.40 -4.65 -6.13
C LEU A 98 13.81 -4.98 -5.66
N THR A 99 14.84 -4.27 -6.14
CA THR A 99 16.23 -4.69 -6.00
C THR A 99 16.65 -4.77 -4.53
N PHE A 100 16.48 -3.70 -3.76
CA PHE A 100 16.97 -3.67 -2.39
C PHE A 100 16.16 -4.56 -1.44
N PRO A 101 14.81 -4.58 -1.48
CA PRO A 101 14.04 -5.53 -0.68
C PRO A 101 14.39 -6.99 -0.99
N MET A 102 14.59 -7.34 -2.26
CA MET A 102 15.05 -8.69 -2.64
C MET A 102 16.43 -9.00 -2.09
N LEU A 103 17.39 -8.07 -2.19
CA LEU A 103 18.72 -8.24 -1.62
C LEU A 103 18.66 -8.49 -0.11
N VAL A 104 17.86 -7.70 0.62
CA VAL A 104 17.67 -7.89 2.07
C VAL A 104 17.13 -9.30 2.36
N VAL A 105 16.09 -9.75 1.66
CA VAL A 105 15.50 -11.08 1.87
C VAL A 105 16.48 -12.19 1.51
N ILE A 106 17.21 -12.08 0.40
CA ILE A 106 18.21 -13.07 -0.02
C ILE A 106 19.34 -13.14 0.99
N SER A 107 19.91 -12.00 1.41
CA SER A 107 20.96 -11.95 2.43
C SER A 107 20.51 -12.57 3.74
N LEU A 108 19.29 -12.25 4.20
CA LEU A 108 18.72 -12.82 5.42
C LEU A 108 18.53 -14.34 5.30
N THR A 109 18.12 -14.80 4.12
CA THR A 109 17.96 -16.23 3.81
C THR A 109 19.29 -16.96 3.82
N LEU A 110 20.33 -16.39 3.20
CA LEU A 110 21.68 -16.97 3.19
C LEU A 110 22.24 -17.08 4.61
N ILE A 111 22.13 -16.01 5.39
CA ILE A 111 22.53 -16.02 6.81
C ILE A 111 21.74 -17.09 7.57
N TYR A 112 20.43 -17.18 7.35
CA TYR A 112 19.60 -18.21 7.98
C TYR A 112 20.09 -19.62 7.65
N THR A 113 20.36 -19.93 6.37
CA THR A 113 20.81 -21.29 5.99
C THR A 113 22.13 -21.70 6.63
N GLN A 114 23.04 -20.74 6.87
CA GLN A 114 24.33 -21.02 7.51
C GLN A 114 24.23 -21.17 9.03
N PHE A 115 23.33 -20.40 9.68
CA PHE A 115 23.20 -20.37 11.13
C PHE A 115 21.91 -21.00 11.66
N ALA A 116 21.20 -21.77 10.84
CA ALA A 116 19.92 -22.40 11.19
C ALA A 116 20.01 -23.29 12.45
N ALA A 117 21.17 -23.91 12.68
CA ALA A 117 21.41 -24.75 13.86
C ALA A 117 21.59 -23.94 15.16
N ASN A 118 21.79 -22.61 15.09
CA ASN A 118 21.97 -21.78 16.26
C ASN A 118 20.60 -21.33 16.82
N PRO A 119 20.23 -21.71 18.06
CA PRO A 119 18.94 -21.36 18.66
C PRO A 119 18.71 -19.85 18.76
N ALA A 120 19.77 -19.04 18.84
CA ALA A 120 19.65 -17.57 18.86
C ALA A 120 19.08 -17.01 17.55
N VAL A 121 19.49 -17.56 16.39
CA VAL A 121 19.03 -17.11 15.07
C VAL A 121 17.57 -17.54 14.84
N ALA A 122 17.23 -18.77 15.23
CA ALA A 122 15.84 -19.23 15.19
C ALA A 122 14.92 -18.40 16.11
N GLY A 123 15.42 -17.99 17.29
CA GLY A 123 14.74 -17.07 18.20
C GLY A 123 14.52 -15.68 17.60
N ALA A 124 15.54 -15.11 16.96
CA ALA A 124 15.45 -13.81 16.29
C ALA A 124 14.41 -13.81 15.15
N LEU A 125 14.39 -14.86 14.32
CA LEU A 125 13.40 -15.01 13.23
C LEU A 125 11.98 -15.15 13.76
N ARG A 126 11.77 -15.93 14.83
CA ARG A 126 10.47 -15.98 15.52
C ARG A 126 10.07 -14.61 16.05
N GLY A 127 11.02 -13.87 16.63
CA GLY A 127 10.80 -12.49 17.08
C GLY A 127 10.34 -11.59 15.94
N MET A 128 11.02 -11.62 14.79
CA MET A 128 10.59 -10.86 13.60
C MET A 128 9.19 -11.24 13.12
N GLY A 129 8.85 -12.54 13.14
CA GLY A 129 7.49 -13.00 12.86
C GLY A 129 6.45 -12.43 13.83
N ALA A 130 6.75 -12.39 15.13
CA ALA A 130 5.89 -11.79 16.14
C ALA A 130 5.74 -10.27 15.96
N VAL A 131 6.82 -9.56 15.59
CA VAL A 131 6.79 -8.13 15.26
C VAL A 131 5.91 -7.87 14.04
N ALA A 132 6.05 -8.67 12.98
CA ALA A 132 5.22 -8.56 11.78
C ALA A 132 3.73 -8.79 12.11
N ALA A 133 3.41 -9.81 12.89
CA ALA A 133 2.05 -10.06 13.36
C ALA A 133 1.51 -8.89 14.19
N GLY A 134 2.34 -8.32 15.08
CA GLY A 134 2.00 -7.13 15.88
C GLY A 134 1.73 -5.89 15.03
N LEU A 135 2.53 -5.65 13.97
CA LEU A 135 2.31 -4.54 13.03
C LEU A 135 0.99 -4.70 12.26
N VAL A 136 0.68 -5.91 11.79
CA VAL A 136 -0.59 -6.22 11.11
C VAL A 136 -1.76 -6.01 12.07
N ALA A 137 -1.67 -6.53 13.30
CA ALA A 137 -2.67 -6.33 14.33
C ALA A 137 -2.84 -4.84 14.67
N GLY A 138 -1.74 -4.09 14.81
CA GLY A 138 -1.74 -2.65 15.07
C GLY A 138 -2.43 -1.86 13.97
N MET A 139 -2.22 -2.22 12.69
CA MET A 139 -2.96 -1.62 11.58
C MET A 139 -4.45 -1.98 11.63
N GLY A 140 -4.79 -3.22 11.96
CA GLY A 140 -6.18 -3.63 12.18
C GLY A 140 -6.86 -2.80 13.27
N LEU A 141 -6.18 -2.55 14.39
CA LEU A 141 -6.67 -1.69 15.47
C LEU A 141 -6.81 -0.23 15.04
N LYS A 142 -5.85 0.30 14.28
CA LYS A 142 -5.90 1.66 13.72
C LYS A 142 -7.12 1.83 12.80
N LEU A 143 -7.36 0.87 11.92
CA LEU A 143 -8.53 0.85 11.03
C LEU A 143 -9.85 0.67 11.81
N ALA A 144 -9.86 -0.15 12.86
CA ALA A 144 -11.02 -0.33 13.73
C ALA A 144 -11.44 1.00 14.41
N GLY A 145 -10.49 1.91 14.67
CA GLY A 145 -10.78 3.26 15.14
C GLY A 145 -11.67 4.05 14.17
N THR A 146 -11.47 3.89 12.86
CA THR A 146 -12.29 4.52 11.82
C THR A 146 -13.72 3.97 11.80
N LEU A 147 -13.91 2.68 12.09
CA LEU A 147 -15.23 2.03 12.14
C LEU A 147 -16.14 2.60 13.25
N ARG A 148 -15.59 3.21 14.31
CA ARG A 148 -16.41 3.85 15.36
C ARG A 148 -17.31 4.98 14.85
N LYS A 149 -16.93 5.61 13.73
CA LYS A 149 -17.70 6.69 13.09
C LYS A 149 -18.73 6.16 12.09
N HIS A 150 -18.79 4.84 11.88
CA HIS A 150 -19.64 4.23 10.87
C HIS A 150 -21.12 4.22 11.32
N PRO A 151 -22.08 4.54 10.41
CA PRO A 151 -23.51 4.64 10.74
C PRO A 151 -24.18 3.34 11.23
N LEU A 152 -23.54 2.18 11.00
CA LEU A 152 -23.99 0.86 11.47
C LEU A 152 -23.92 0.68 13.01
N GLY A 153 -23.19 1.53 13.72
CA GLY A 153 -23.00 1.39 15.16
C GLY A 153 -21.96 0.32 15.55
N LYS A 154 -21.27 0.56 16.66
CA LYS A 154 -20.06 -0.18 17.08
C LYS A 154 -20.27 -1.69 17.23
N TRP A 155 -21.44 -2.12 17.69
CA TRP A 155 -21.76 -3.54 17.92
C TRP A 155 -21.88 -4.36 16.63
N TYR A 156 -22.54 -3.83 15.61
CA TYR A 156 -22.66 -4.51 14.31
C TYR A 156 -21.31 -4.61 13.60
N CYS A 157 -20.51 -3.53 13.63
CA CYS A 157 -19.15 -3.54 13.09
C CYS A 157 -18.24 -4.56 13.82
N ALA A 158 -18.33 -4.64 15.15
CA ALA A 158 -17.59 -5.64 15.92
C ALA A 158 -18.03 -7.07 15.59
N GLY A 159 -19.35 -7.30 15.46
CA GLY A 159 -19.89 -8.60 15.05
C GLY A 159 -19.39 -9.05 13.67
N LEU A 160 -19.38 -8.16 12.68
CA LEU A 160 -18.84 -8.46 11.34
C LEU A 160 -17.33 -8.74 11.37
N ALA A 161 -16.56 -7.98 12.16
CA ALA A 161 -15.13 -8.22 12.31
C ALA A 161 -14.82 -9.58 12.96
N ILE A 162 -15.56 -9.95 14.00
CA ILE A 162 -15.44 -11.27 14.65
C ILE A 162 -15.86 -12.37 13.68
N ALA A 163 -16.96 -12.19 12.94
CA ALA A 163 -17.40 -13.16 11.94
C ALA A 163 -16.36 -13.37 10.85
N ALA A 164 -15.77 -12.29 10.31
CA ALA A 164 -14.67 -12.39 9.34
C ALA A 164 -13.47 -13.15 9.92
N PHE A 165 -13.08 -12.86 11.16
CA PHE A 165 -12.00 -13.56 11.83
C PHE A 165 -12.29 -15.07 11.97
N VAL A 166 -13.49 -15.44 12.41
CA VAL A 166 -13.88 -16.85 12.56
C VAL A 166 -13.91 -17.58 11.21
N LEU A 167 -14.50 -16.95 10.17
CA LEU A 167 -14.53 -17.55 8.82
C LEU A 167 -13.12 -17.82 8.26
N VAL A 168 -12.18 -16.90 8.46
CA VAL A 168 -10.84 -17.00 7.87
C VAL A 168 -9.90 -17.80 8.76
N ALA A 169 -9.84 -17.52 10.06
CA ALA A 169 -8.86 -18.12 10.96
C ALA A 169 -9.26 -19.52 11.44
N VAL A 170 -10.55 -19.76 11.70
CA VAL A 170 -11.05 -21.04 12.24
C VAL A 170 -11.55 -21.95 11.13
N LEU A 171 -12.44 -21.45 10.28
CA LEU A 171 -13.05 -22.23 9.19
C LEU A 171 -12.14 -22.34 7.95
N ARG A 172 -11.03 -21.59 7.90
CA ARG A 172 -10.06 -21.55 6.79
C ARG A 172 -10.71 -21.38 5.42
N LEU A 173 -11.82 -20.63 5.38
CA LEU A 173 -12.51 -20.38 4.12
C LEU A 173 -11.62 -19.51 3.22
N PRO A 174 -11.67 -19.74 1.89
CA PRO A 174 -10.97 -18.88 0.95
C PRO A 174 -11.38 -17.43 1.17
N LEU A 175 -10.41 -16.52 1.18
CA LEU A 175 -10.64 -15.11 1.48
C LEU A 175 -11.74 -14.51 0.60
N PHE A 176 -11.85 -14.97 -0.65
CA PHE A 176 -12.92 -14.63 -1.58
C PHE A 176 -14.33 -14.86 -0.99
N TRP A 177 -14.60 -16.05 -0.44
CA TRP A 177 -15.90 -16.38 0.14
C TRP A 177 -16.16 -15.63 1.45
N ALA A 178 -15.14 -15.49 2.29
CA ALA A 178 -15.26 -14.73 3.52
C ALA A 178 -15.59 -13.24 3.25
N LEU A 179 -14.95 -12.65 2.24
CA LEU A 179 -15.21 -11.28 1.81
C LEU A 179 -16.61 -11.13 1.21
N LEU A 180 -17.05 -12.09 0.38
CA LEU A 180 -18.40 -12.08 -0.18
C LEU A 180 -19.48 -12.14 0.91
N LEU A 181 -19.36 -13.07 1.86
CA LEU A 181 -20.36 -13.26 2.90
C LEU A 181 -20.40 -12.07 3.88
N VAL A 182 -19.26 -11.69 4.44
CA VAL A 182 -19.21 -10.61 5.44
C VAL A 182 -19.34 -9.23 4.79
N GLY A 183 -18.76 -9.04 3.61
CA GLY A 183 -18.88 -7.80 2.85
C GLY A 183 -20.30 -7.55 2.36
N ALA A 184 -20.96 -8.55 1.75
CA ALA A 184 -22.35 -8.39 1.30
C ALA A 184 -23.30 -8.15 2.46
N THR A 185 -23.19 -8.92 3.55
CA THR A 185 -24.01 -8.70 4.76
C THR A 185 -23.77 -7.32 5.36
N GLY A 186 -22.52 -6.85 5.42
CA GLY A 186 -22.18 -5.50 5.84
C GLY A 186 -22.79 -4.41 4.96
N CYS A 187 -22.69 -4.54 3.63
CA CYS A 187 -23.28 -3.60 2.68
C CYS A 187 -24.81 -3.56 2.79
N VAL A 188 -25.47 -4.72 2.86
CA VAL A 188 -26.94 -4.82 2.97
C VAL A 188 -27.44 -4.20 4.27
N LEU A 189 -26.79 -4.51 5.40
CA LEU A 189 -27.17 -3.93 6.69
C LEU A 189 -26.94 -2.42 6.72
N THR A 190 -25.89 -1.92 6.06
CA THR A 190 -25.61 -0.48 5.96
C THR A 190 -26.69 0.20 5.12
N TYR A 191 -26.99 -0.35 3.95
CA TYR A 191 -28.00 0.17 3.04
C TYR A 191 -29.38 0.26 3.71
N ARG A 192 -29.80 -0.80 4.42
CA ARG A 192 -31.08 -0.84 5.14
C ARG A 192 -31.17 0.12 6.35
N ARG A 193 -30.05 0.68 6.80
CA ARG A 193 -30.01 1.67 7.89
C ARG A 193 -29.94 3.11 7.41
N LEU A 194 -29.50 3.31 6.16
CA LEU A 194 -29.38 4.61 5.50
C LEU A 194 -30.60 4.93 4.62
N ALA A 195 -31.28 3.92 4.09
CA ALA A 195 -32.60 4.01 3.48
C ALA A 195 -33.70 4.07 4.55
#